data_AF-A0A5V5I7T6-F1
#
_entry.id   AF-A0A5V5I7T6-F1
#
_cell.length_a   1.000
_cell.length_b   1.000
_cell.length_c   1.000
_cell.angle_alpha   90.00
_cell.angle_beta   90.00
_cell.angle_gamma   90.00
#
_symmetry.space_group_name_H-M   'P 1'
#
loop_
_entity.id
_entity.type
_entity.pdbx_description
1 polymer ?
#
loop_
_entity_poly.entity_id
_entity_poly.type
_entity_poly.pdbx_seq_one_letter_code
_entity_poly.pdbx_strand_id
1 'polypeptide(L)'
;MENKNYDQRKDLHLWFGLSYAAFLVMPRVAMMQMPEEWQEKMAELLNQYDETIDTAAFGVKGCRVNALTGDGKLMKMPEELLNYRHPLPSTKAALLKD
;
A
#
# COMPACT_ATOMS: atom_id res chain seq x y z
N MET A 1 -3.11 -36.67 -8.73
CA MET A 1 -3.32 -35.22 -8.90
C MET A 1 -1.96 -34.58 -8.97
N GLU A 2 -1.66 -33.91 -10.07
CA GLU A 2 -0.38 -33.26 -10.32
C GLU A 2 -0.21 -32.15 -9.28
N ASN A 3 0.84 -32.25 -8.46
CA ASN A 3 1.10 -31.32 -7.36
C ASN A 3 1.66 -30.04 -7.98
N LYS A 4 0.77 -29.15 -8.45
CA LYS A 4 1.15 -27.83 -8.94
C LYS A 4 1.91 -27.14 -7.81
N ASN A 5 3.17 -26.79 -8.07
CA ASN A 5 4.05 -26.11 -7.12
C ASN A 5 3.37 -24.80 -6.67
N TYR A 6 2.72 -24.84 -5.51
CA TYR A 6 1.93 -23.73 -4.98
C TYR A 6 2.90 -22.69 -4.41
N ASP A 7 2.98 -21.56 -5.09
CA ASP A 7 3.79 -20.42 -4.65
C ASP A 7 2.98 -19.61 -3.63
N GLN A 8 3.24 -19.87 -2.35
CA GLN A 8 2.65 -19.16 -1.22
C GLN A 8 2.78 -17.62 -1.34
N ARG A 9 3.79 -17.10 -2.05
CA ARG A 9 3.97 -15.66 -2.22
C ARG A 9 2.87 -15.01 -3.07
N LYS A 10 2.10 -15.81 -3.81
CA LYS A 10 0.96 -15.34 -4.62
C LYS A 10 -0.36 -15.36 -3.84
N ASP A 11 -0.37 -15.90 -2.62
CA ASP A 11 -1.56 -15.92 -1.78
C ASP A 11 -1.65 -14.67 -0.91
N LEU A 12 -2.57 -13.78 -1.29
CA LEU A 12 -2.83 -12.53 -0.57
C LEU A 12 -3.31 -12.76 0.87
N HIS A 13 -3.98 -13.89 1.17
CA HIS A 13 -4.47 -14.18 2.53
C HIS A 13 -3.32 -14.37 3.52
N LEU A 14 -2.19 -14.95 3.07
CA LEU A 14 -1.02 -15.14 3.93
C LEU A 14 -0.44 -13.79 4.39
N TRP A 15 -0.53 -12.75 3.57
CA TRP A 15 -0.11 -11.40 3.93
C TRP A 15 -0.95 -10.84 5.09
N PHE A 16 -2.27 -10.96 5.01
CA PHE A 16 -3.19 -10.50 6.07
C PHE A 16 -3.15 -11.37 7.34
N GLY A 17 -2.60 -12.58 7.28
CA GLY A 17 -2.36 -13.43 8.45
C GLY A 17 -1.23 -12.92 9.36
N LEU A 18 -0.47 -11.91 8.93
CA LEU A 18 0.59 -11.31 9.72
C LEU A 18 0.01 -10.29 10.71
N SER A 19 0.42 -10.35 11.98
CA SER A 19 -0.15 -9.51 13.05
C SER A 19 0.00 -8.00 12.82
N TYR A 20 0.96 -7.59 11.99
CA TYR A 20 1.20 -6.20 11.64
C TYR A 20 0.43 -5.72 10.39
N ALA A 21 -0.16 -6.62 9.62
CA ALA A 21 -0.74 -6.35 8.30
C ALA A 21 -2.27 -6.22 8.34
N ALA A 22 -2.84 -5.87 9.49
CA ALA A 22 -4.29 -5.73 9.68
C ALA A 22 -4.93 -4.63 8.81
N PHE A 23 -4.13 -3.72 8.26
CA PHE A 23 -4.57 -2.68 7.34
C PHE A 23 -3.50 -2.41 6.27
N LEU A 24 -3.93 -1.95 5.09
CA LEU A 24 -3.05 -1.57 3.99
C LEU A 24 -3.11 -0.06 3.76
N VAL A 25 -1.96 0.62 3.88
CA VAL A 25 -1.80 2.03 3.49
C VAL A 25 -0.63 2.12 2.53
N MET A 26 -0.88 2.62 1.32
CA MET A 26 0.14 2.77 0.29
C MET A 26 0.31 4.26 -0.05
N PRO A 27 1.43 4.90 0.35
CA PRO A 27 1.68 6.29 -0.02
C PRO A 27 1.79 6.44 -1.54
N ARG A 28 1.00 7.36 -2.11
CA ARG A 28 0.99 7.60 -3.56
C ARG A 28 2.39 7.89 -4.12
N VAL A 29 3.20 8.67 -3.40
CA VAL A 29 4.58 8.99 -3.83
C VAL A 29 5.42 7.73 -4.07
N ALA A 30 5.25 6.71 -3.23
CA ALA A 30 5.96 5.43 -3.36
C ALA A 30 5.40 4.59 -4.50
N MET A 31 4.07 4.54 -4.67
CA MET A 31 3.44 3.83 -5.79
C MET A 31 3.91 4.37 -7.15
N MET A 32 4.10 5.70 -7.25
CA MET A 32 4.63 6.33 -8.47
C MET A 32 6.13 6.05 -8.72
N GLN A 33 6.85 5.43 -7.79
CA GLN A 33 8.24 4.99 -7.99
C GLN A 33 8.33 3.52 -8.44
N MET A 34 7.22 2.78 -8.47
CA MET A 34 7.21 1.40 -8.98
C MET A 34 7.59 1.39 -10.47
N PRO A 35 8.17 0.30 -11.00
CA PRO A 35 8.34 0.11 -12.44
C PRO A 35 7.02 0.29 -13.20
N GLU A 36 7.05 0.75 -14.45
CA GLU A 36 5.86 1.03 -15.26
C GLU A 36 4.89 -0.17 -15.31
N GLU A 37 5.40 -1.37 -15.58
CA GLU A 37 4.61 -2.61 -15.57
C GLU A 37 3.89 -2.86 -14.24
N TRP A 38 4.51 -2.50 -13.11
CA TRP A 38 3.89 -2.65 -11.80
C TRP A 38 2.80 -1.60 -11.57
N GLN A 39 3.02 -0.37 -12.05
CA GLN A 39 2.01 0.69 -11.98
C GLN A 39 0.77 0.31 -12.79
N GLU A 40 0.95 -0.23 -14.00
CA GLU A 40 -0.14 -0.71 -14.86
C GLU A 40 -0.94 -1.82 -14.18
N LYS A 41 -0.26 -2.89 -13.73
CA LYS A 41 -0.92 -4.00 -13.02
C LYS A 41 -1.64 -3.55 -11.74
N MET A 42 -1.03 -2.65 -10.99
CA MET A 42 -1.64 -2.09 -9.79
C MET A 42 -2.89 -1.28 -10.14
N ALA A 43 -2.86 -0.46 -11.20
CA ALA A 43 -4.01 0.31 -11.64
C ALA A 43 -5.16 -0.61 -12.07
N GLU A 44 -4.88 -1.66 -12.84
CA GLU A 44 -5.87 -2.68 -13.21
C GLU A 44 -6.52 -3.32 -11.99
N LEU A 45 -5.72 -3.75 -11.01
CA LEU A 45 -6.21 -4.38 -9.79
C LEU A 45 -7.04 -3.42 -8.93
N LEU A 46 -6.65 -2.15 -8.83
CA LEU A 46 -7.40 -1.15 -8.06
C LEU A 46 -8.75 -0.84 -8.71
N ASN A 47 -8.82 -0.77 -10.04
CA ASN A 47 -10.09 -0.61 -10.74
C ASN A 47 -10.99 -1.83 -10.52
N GLN A 48 -10.48 -3.04 -10.68
CA GLN A 48 -11.25 -4.26 -10.40
C GLN A 48 -11.74 -4.31 -8.95
N TYR A 49 -10.91 -3.88 -8.00
CA TYR A 49 -11.29 -3.81 -6.59
C TYR A 49 -12.45 -2.82 -6.38
N ASP A 50 -12.36 -1.59 -6.91
CA ASP A 50 -13.40 -0.56 -6.77
C ASP A 50 -14.72 -0.97 -7.42
N GLU A 51 -14.66 -1.62 -8.59
CA GLU A 51 -15.83 -2.10 -9.33
C GLU A 51 -16.55 -3.28 -8.65
N THR A 52 -15.84 -4.06 -7.82
CA THR A 52 -16.37 -5.33 -7.28
C THR A 52 -16.61 -5.33 -5.78
N ILE A 53 -15.87 -4.53 -5.00
CA ILE A 53 -15.88 -4.57 -3.55
C ILE A 53 -16.57 -3.33 -2.98
N ASP A 54 -17.80 -3.52 -2.47
CA ASP A 54 -18.48 -2.47 -1.71
C ASP A 54 -17.92 -2.36 -0.28
N THR A 55 -16.94 -1.47 -0.10
CA THR A 55 -16.37 -1.18 1.22
C THR A 55 -17.34 -0.41 2.14
N ALA A 56 -18.40 0.20 1.60
CA ALA A 56 -19.41 0.90 2.40
C ALA A 56 -20.33 -0.08 3.14
N ALA A 57 -20.35 -1.37 2.77
CA ALA A 57 -21.10 -2.42 3.45
C ALA A 57 -20.80 -2.54 4.95
N PHE A 58 -19.62 -2.05 5.39
CA PHE A 58 -19.24 -2.02 6.81
C PHE A 58 -19.80 -0.81 7.59
N GLY A 59 -20.52 0.11 6.93
CA GLY A 59 -21.09 1.31 7.56
C GLY A 59 -20.06 2.34 8.03
N VAL A 60 -18.79 2.17 7.67
CA VAL A 60 -17.69 3.06 8.04
C VAL A 60 -17.72 4.30 7.15
N LYS A 61 -17.80 5.48 7.77
CA LYS A 61 -17.81 6.77 7.05
C LYS A 61 -16.43 7.38 6.81
N GLY A 62 -15.38 6.74 7.32
CA GLY A 62 -14.00 7.17 7.14
C GLY A 62 -13.03 6.42 8.05
N CYS A 63 -11.75 6.49 7.69
CA CYS A 63 -10.64 5.95 8.47
C CYS A 63 -9.63 7.06 8.74
N ARG A 64 -8.98 7.03 9.92
CA ARG A 64 -7.89 7.95 10.27
C ARG A 64 -6.57 7.20 10.31
N VAL A 65 -5.64 7.63 9.45
CA VAL A 65 -4.26 7.16 9.45
C VAL A 65 -3.41 8.16 10.22
N ASN A 66 -2.58 7.68 11.16
CA ASN A 66 -1.66 8.51 11.92
C ASN A 66 -0.22 8.02 11.73
N ALA A 67 0.74 8.95 11.67
CA ALA A 67 2.15 8.60 11.76
C ALA A 67 2.55 8.44 13.23
N LEU A 68 3.35 7.42 13.51
CA LEU A 68 3.92 7.16 14.82
C LEU A 68 5.43 7.21 14.74
N THR A 69 6.05 7.71 15.79
CA THR A 69 7.47 7.54 16.09
C THR A 69 7.78 6.07 16.37
N GLY A 70 9.08 5.69 16.35
CA GLY A 70 9.50 4.32 16.64
C GLY A 70 9.15 3.84 18.05
N ASP A 71 8.97 4.76 19.01
CA ASP A 71 8.48 4.49 20.38
C ASP A 71 6.95 4.58 20.51
N GLY A 72 6.22 4.67 19.39
CA GLY A 72 4.76 4.59 19.35
C GLY A 72 4.00 5.87 19.64
N LYS A 73 4.68 7.02 19.81
CA LYS A 73 4.02 8.32 20.01
C LYS A 73 3.56 8.92 18.69
N LEU A 74 2.41 9.60 18.70
CA LEU A 74 1.89 10.34 17.54
C LEU A 74 2.90 11.38 17.04
N MET A 75 3.05 11.47 15.72
CA MET A 75 3.82 12.53 15.06
C MET A 75 3.07 13.10 13.85
N LYS A 76 3.53 14.26 13.37
CA LYS A 76 3.04 14.83 12.10
C LYS A 76 3.41 13.87 10.96
N MET A 77 2.48 13.67 10.03
CA MET A 77 2.80 12.95 8.80
C MET A 77 3.96 13.65 8.08
N PRO A 78 5.03 12.95 7.68
CA PRO A 78 6.15 13.53 6.95
C PRO A 78 5.69 14.28 5.70
N GLU A 79 6.26 15.46 5.45
CA GLU A 79 5.83 16.32 4.34
C GLU A 79 6.16 15.69 2.98
N GLU A 80 7.21 14.88 2.94
CA GLU A 80 7.65 14.09 1.80
C GLU A 80 6.59 13.07 1.34
N LEU A 81 5.83 12.50 2.29
CA LEU A 81 4.72 11.59 1.97
C LEU A 81 3.48 12.35 1.46
N LEU A 82 3.30 13.60 1.90
CA LEU A 82 2.18 14.45 1.50
C LEU A 82 2.41 15.15 0.16
N ASN A 83 3.66 15.44 -0.20
CA ASN A 83 4.02 16.10 -1.45
C ASN A 83 4.06 15.12 -2.64
N TYR A 84 2.98 14.37 -2.86
CA TYR A 84 2.90 13.38 -3.93
C TYR A 84 2.75 13.98 -5.33
N ARG A 85 2.32 15.25 -5.45
CA ARG A 85 2.14 15.94 -6.75
C ARG A 85 3.48 16.39 -7.33
N HIS A 86 4.38 16.87 -6.48
CA HIS A 86 5.71 17.37 -6.88
C HIS A 86 6.80 16.88 -5.91
N PRO A 87 6.99 15.55 -5.78
CA PRO A 87 7.97 15.00 -4.85
C PRO A 87 9.38 15.42 -5.24
N LEU A 88 10.19 15.78 -4.24
CA LEU A 88 11.58 16.19 -4.45
C LEU A 88 12.40 15.01 -4.98
N PRO A 89 13.44 15.24 -5.80
CA PRO A 89 14.34 14.17 -6.25
C PRO A 89 14.96 13.37 -5.10
N SER A 90 15.32 14.05 -4.01
CA SER A 90 15.83 13.42 -2.78
C SER A 90 14.80 12.49 -2.12
N THR A 91 13.53 12.87 -2.09
CA THR A 91 12.44 12.03 -1.58
C THR A 91 12.30 10.76 -2.40
N LYS A 92 12.35 10.86 -3.73
CA LYS A 92 12.26 9.69 -4.62
C LYS A 92 13.41 8.73 -4.39
N ALA A 93 14.64 9.26 -4.31
CA ALA A 93 15.83 8.46 -4.07
C ALA A 93 15.77 7.71 -2.74
N ALA A 94 15.30 8.36 -1.66
CA ALA A 94 15.20 7.75 -0.34
C ALA A 94 14.15 6.62 -0.23
N LEU A 95 13.22 6.50 -1.18
CA LEU A 95 12.18 5.47 -1.17
C LEU A 95 12.62 4.14 -1.79
N LEU A 96 13.66 4.16 -2.62
CA LEU A 96 14.18 2.96 -3.27
C LEU A 96 15.21 2.30 -2.36
N LYS A 97 15.12 0.98 -2.20
CA LYS A 97 16.17 0.19 -1.54
C LYS A 97 17.29 -0.04 -2.56
N ASP A 98 18.53 0.06 -2.10
CA ASP A 98 19.74 -0.26 -2.89
C ASP A 98 19.71 -1.71 -3.44
#